data_AF-A0A537CGR6-F1
#
_entry.id   AF-A0A537CGR6-F1
#
_cell.length_a   1.000
_cell.length_b   1.000
_cell.length_c   1.000
_cell.angle_alpha   90.00
_cell.angle_beta   90.00
_cell.angle_gamma   90.00
#
_symmetry.space_group_name_H-M   'P 1'
#
loop_
_entity.id
_entity.type
_entity.pdbx_description
1 polymer ?
#
loop_
_entity_poly.entity_id
_entity_poly.type
_entity_poly.pdbx_seq_one_letter_code
_entity_poly.pdbx_strand_id
1 'polypeptide(L)'
;RAALVNAAKPLLAQLHAPILSALLRRRIAEIAGLPEIELAALLPASAPRSAPEAPARTPRLPVTSNDRRLLRALLFRPQLATGLDISLLGATNPVRPAVAFIQSATSASPVELTTAALIEQARGTSFETLFDELAAEIFGWDDDYDVNAELTGLVEKLKRGQENAAFREIVRSGPVDDLSAEQRKRAQEYRRGGPGGDARET
;
A
#
# COMPACT_ATOMS: atom_id res chain seq x y z
N ARG A 1 -46.60 7.41 -17.73
CA ARG A 1 -45.20 7.86 -17.46
C ARG A 1 -44.91 7.90 -15.96
N ALA A 2 -45.50 8.84 -15.20
CA ALA A 2 -45.34 8.90 -13.74
C ALA A 2 -45.76 7.63 -12.99
N ALA A 3 -46.82 6.94 -13.47
CA ALA A 3 -47.28 5.68 -12.87
C ALA A 3 -46.25 4.55 -12.94
N LEU A 4 -45.49 4.44 -14.04
CA LEU A 4 -44.45 3.42 -14.22
C LEU A 4 -43.27 3.67 -13.26
N VAL A 5 -42.84 4.94 -13.18
CA VAL A 5 -41.76 5.36 -12.27
C VAL A 5 -42.17 5.14 -10.81
N ASN A 6 -43.41 5.48 -10.43
CA ASN A 6 -43.91 5.27 -9.08
C ASN A 6 -44.07 3.79 -8.70
N ALA A 7 -44.48 2.93 -9.64
CA ALA A 7 -44.56 1.48 -9.41
C ALA A 7 -43.17 0.82 -9.28
N ALA A 8 -42.17 1.32 -10.01
CA ALA A 8 -40.81 0.77 -10.00
C ALA A 8 -40.00 1.11 -8.74
N LYS A 9 -40.30 2.25 -8.08
CA LYS A 9 -39.59 2.72 -6.86
C LYS A 9 -39.45 1.66 -5.75
N PRO A 10 -40.54 1.08 -5.22
CA PRO A 10 -40.43 0.13 -4.10
C PRO A 10 -39.74 -1.18 -4.52
N LEU A 11 -39.91 -1.62 -5.77
CA LEU A 11 -39.30 -2.85 -6.28
C LEU A 11 -37.78 -2.72 -6.44
N LEU A 12 -37.31 -1.59 -6.96
CA LEU A 12 -35.88 -1.31 -7.08
C LEU A 12 -35.19 -1.11 -5.73
N ALA A 13 -35.91 -0.63 -4.71
CA ALA A 13 -35.40 -0.46 -3.36
C ALA A 13 -35.18 -1.79 -2.61
N GLN A 14 -35.92 -2.85 -2.97
CA GLN A 14 -35.81 -4.19 -2.37
C GLN A 14 -34.71 -5.05 -3.02
N LEU A 15 -34.09 -4.58 -4.12
CA LEU A 15 -33.05 -5.33 -4.83
C LEU A 15 -31.67 -5.12 -4.20
N HIS A 16 -31.10 -6.20 -3.67
CA HIS A 16 -29.71 -6.23 -3.16
C HIS A 16 -28.66 -6.48 -4.27
N ALA A 17 -29.05 -6.40 -5.55
CA ALA A 17 -28.19 -6.64 -6.71
C ALA A 17 -27.89 -5.32 -7.47
N PRO A 18 -26.74 -4.68 -7.26
CA PRO A 18 -26.47 -3.32 -7.73
C PRO A 18 -26.35 -3.20 -9.25
N ILE A 19 -25.80 -4.22 -9.93
CA ILE A 19 -25.64 -4.22 -11.39
C ILE A 19 -27.01 -4.35 -12.08
N LEU A 20 -27.82 -5.31 -11.63
CA LEU A 20 -29.16 -5.53 -12.18
C LEU A 20 -30.07 -4.32 -11.94
N SER A 21 -29.98 -3.71 -10.75
CA SER A 21 -30.73 -2.48 -10.43
C SER A 21 -30.37 -1.33 -11.39
N ALA A 22 -29.10 -1.17 -11.75
CA ALA A 22 -28.67 -0.16 -12.72
C ALA A 22 -29.20 -0.44 -14.14
N LEU A 23 -29.13 -1.69 -14.61
CA LEU A 23 -29.65 -2.08 -15.92
C LEU A 23 -31.18 -1.86 -16.03
N LEU A 24 -31.92 -2.18 -14.97
CA LEU A 24 -33.36 -1.95 -14.91
C LEU A 24 -33.72 -0.46 -14.90
N ARG A 25 -32.97 0.38 -14.16
CA ARG A 25 -33.16 1.85 -14.18
C ARG A 25 -32.94 2.42 -15.57
N ARG A 26 -31.87 2.02 -16.26
CA ARG A 26 -31.60 2.42 -17.65
C ARG A 26 -32.75 2.02 -18.57
N ARG A 27 -33.27 0.81 -18.45
CA ARG A 27 -34.40 0.36 -19.27
C ARG A 27 -35.70 1.12 -18.98
N ILE A 28 -35.95 1.48 -17.73
CA ILE A 28 -37.10 2.31 -17.32
C ILE A 28 -36.96 3.73 -17.88
N ALA A 29 -35.75 4.31 -17.87
CA ALA A 29 -35.48 5.63 -18.46
C ALA A 29 -35.79 5.66 -19.96
N GLU A 30 -35.32 4.65 -20.70
CA GLU A 30 -35.57 4.48 -22.13
C GLU A 30 -37.08 4.40 -22.45
N ILE A 31 -37.84 3.62 -21.67
CA ILE A 31 -39.30 3.45 -21.87
C ILE A 31 -40.08 4.70 -21.45
N ALA A 32 -39.65 5.38 -20.38
CA ALA A 32 -40.33 6.59 -19.90
C ALA A 32 -39.97 7.85 -20.70
N GLY A 33 -38.92 7.78 -21.54
CA GLY A 33 -38.40 8.90 -22.32
C GLY A 33 -37.83 10.02 -21.45
N LEU A 34 -37.28 9.68 -20.28
CA LEU A 34 -36.66 10.61 -19.34
C LEU A 34 -35.14 10.46 -19.43
N PRO A 35 -34.37 11.56 -19.43
CA PRO A 35 -32.92 11.47 -19.34
C PRO A 35 -32.53 10.83 -18.01
N GLU A 36 -31.52 9.97 -18.02
CA GLU A 36 -31.11 9.12 -16.88
C GLU A 36 -30.82 9.95 -15.62
N ILE A 37 -30.39 11.20 -15.79
CA ILE A 37 -30.13 12.18 -14.73
C ILE A 37 -31.39 12.63 -13.99
N GLU A 38 -32.52 12.77 -14.69
CA GLU A 38 -33.81 13.15 -14.08
C GLU A 38 -34.46 11.95 -13.39
N LEU A 39 -34.23 10.73 -13.89
CA LEU A 39 -34.71 9.50 -13.26
C LEU A 39 -33.93 9.16 -11.98
N ALA A 40 -32.62 9.45 -11.95
CA ALA A 40 -31.77 9.30 -10.77
C ALA A 40 -32.22 10.19 -9.59
N ALA A 41 -32.82 11.35 -9.88
CA ALA A 41 -33.39 12.24 -8.86
C ALA A 41 -34.73 11.72 -8.26
N LEU A 42 -35.42 10.82 -8.96
CA LEU A 42 -36.75 10.34 -8.59
C LEU A 42 -36.76 8.92 -8.00
N LEU A 43 -35.71 8.13 -8.21
CA LEU A 43 -35.56 6.77 -7.70
C LEU A 43 -34.50 6.75 -6.57
N PRO A 44 -34.70 5.98 -5.49
CA PRO A 44 -33.70 5.90 -4.43
C PRO A 44 -32.39 5.35 -4.99
N ALA A 45 -31.33 6.14 -4.82
CA ALA A 45 -29.98 5.77 -5.21
C ALA A 45 -29.52 4.57 -4.37
N SER A 46 -29.22 3.45 -5.04
CA SER A 46 -28.27 2.50 -4.45
C SER A 46 -26.91 3.17 -4.59
N ALA A 47 -26.25 3.37 -3.45
CA ALA A 47 -25.01 4.12 -3.20
C ALA A 47 -24.26 4.67 -4.43
N PRO A 48 -23.90 5.95 -4.45
CA PRO A 48 -23.28 6.56 -5.62
C PRO A 48 -21.94 5.88 -5.92
N ARG A 49 -21.86 5.26 -7.10
CA ARG A 49 -20.59 5.21 -7.82
C ARG A 49 -20.35 6.64 -8.29
N SER A 50 -19.49 7.35 -7.57
CA SER A 50 -18.91 8.59 -8.06
C SER A 50 -18.30 8.31 -9.43
N ALA A 51 -18.56 9.19 -10.40
CA ALA A 51 -17.78 9.23 -11.62
C ALA A 51 -16.29 9.27 -11.26
N PRO A 52 -15.38 8.70 -12.06
CA PRO A 52 -13.96 8.85 -11.81
C PRO A 52 -13.59 10.31 -12.06
N GLU A 53 -13.73 11.12 -11.03
CA GLU A 53 -12.95 12.33 -10.86
C GLU A 53 -11.50 11.90 -10.97
N ALA A 54 -10.77 12.50 -11.91
CA ALA A 54 -9.35 12.23 -12.11
C ALA A 54 -8.69 12.26 -10.72
N PRO A 55 -7.97 11.19 -10.32
CA PRO A 55 -7.55 11.06 -8.93
C PRO A 55 -6.73 12.29 -8.58
N ALA A 56 -7.27 13.08 -7.64
CA ALA A 56 -6.49 14.09 -6.94
C ALA A 56 -5.25 13.36 -6.46
N ARG A 57 -4.10 13.70 -7.04
CA ARG A 57 -2.81 13.09 -6.70
C ARG A 57 -2.64 13.26 -5.21
N THR A 58 -2.94 12.20 -4.45
CA THR A 58 -2.55 12.10 -3.06
C THR A 58 -1.06 12.37 -3.02
N PRO A 59 -0.58 13.27 -2.15
CA PRO A 59 0.84 13.55 -2.05
C PRO A 59 1.54 12.24 -1.74
N ARG A 60 2.23 11.68 -2.75
CA ARG A 60 2.99 10.45 -2.62
C ARG A 60 4.07 10.73 -1.58
N LEU A 61 3.94 10.13 -0.39
CA LEU A 61 5.04 10.09 0.56
C LEU A 61 6.25 9.48 -0.20
N PRO A 62 7.44 10.11 -0.15
CA PRO A 62 8.58 9.63 -0.91
C PRO A 62 8.99 8.26 -0.36
N VAL A 63 8.66 7.20 -1.11
CA VAL A 63 9.19 5.87 -0.87
C VAL A 63 10.69 5.95 -1.14
N THR A 64 11.53 5.65 -0.16
CA THR A 64 12.98 5.64 -0.40
C THR A 64 13.32 4.54 -1.41
N SER A 65 14.48 4.65 -2.08
CA SER A 65 14.92 3.61 -3.03
C SER A 65 14.96 2.21 -2.38
N ASN A 66 15.29 2.11 -1.09
CA ASN A 66 15.34 0.83 -0.39
C ASN A 66 13.94 0.30 -0.06
N ASP A 67 13.01 1.16 0.37
CA ASP A 67 11.62 0.76 0.63
C ASP A 67 10.94 0.26 -0.65
N ARG A 68 11.20 0.92 -1.80
CA ARG A 68 10.66 0.47 -3.10
C ARG A 68 11.30 -0.84 -3.56
N ARG A 69 12.61 -1.02 -3.36
CA ARG A 69 13.29 -2.31 -3.62
C ARG A 69 12.73 -3.43 -2.75
N LEU A 70 12.49 -3.17 -1.47
CA LEU A 70 11.87 -4.13 -0.56
C LEU A 70 10.50 -4.57 -1.06
N LEU A 71 9.64 -3.63 -1.42
CA LEU A 71 8.30 -3.97 -1.91
C LEU A 71 8.34 -4.75 -3.23
N ARG A 72 9.28 -4.45 -4.14
CA ARG A 72 9.46 -5.23 -5.38
C ARG A 72 9.92 -6.66 -5.09
N ALA A 73 10.91 -6.83 -4.22
CA ALA A 73 11.40 -8.14 -3.80
C ALA A 73 10.26 -8.98 -3.18
N LEU A 74 9.46 -8.39 -2.30
CA LEU A 74 8.32 -9.06 -1.67
C LEU A 74 7.16 -9.32 -2.65
N LEU A 75 6.92 -8.44 -3.62
CA LEU A 75 5.89 -8.64 -4.64
C LEU A 75 6.30 -9.75 -5.64
N PHE A 76 7.58 -9.84 -5.97
CA PHE A 76 8.13 -10.88 -6.82
C PHE A 76 8.15 -12.24 -6.11
N ARG A 77 8.52 -12.29 -4.82
CA ARG A 77 8.51 -13.52 -4.01
C ARG A 77 7.81 -13.31 -2.66
N PRO A 78 6.46 -13.38 -2.62
CA PRO A 78 5.67 -13.11 -1.41
C PRO A 78 6.03 -13.96 -0.20
N GLN A 79 6.52 -15.18 -0.43
CA GLN A 79 6.94 -16.13 0.61
C GLN A 79 7.96 -15.52 1.56
N LEU A 80 8.84 -14.65 1.05
CA LEU A 80 9.88 -14.01 1.84
C LEU A 80 9.34 -13.04 2.90
N ALA A 81 8.10 -12.56 2.74
CA ALA A 81 7.47 -11.69 3.71
C ALA A 81 7.31 -12.37 5.07
N THR A 82 7.10 -13.69 5.11
CA THR A 82 6.88 -14.44 6.36
C THR A 82 8.11 -14.44 7.29
N GLY A 83 9.32 -14.37 6.72
CA GLY A 83 10.57 -14.30 7.48
C GLY A 83 11.02 -12.88 7.83
N LEU A 84 10.32 -11.85 7.35
CA LEU A 84 10.67 -10.46 7.59
C LEU A 84 10.14 -9.99 8.94
N ASP A 85 11.02 -9.52 9.82
CA ASP A 85 10.58 -8.80 11.01
C ASP A 85 10.10 -7.39 10.63
N ILE A 86 8.78 -7.21 10.64
CA ILE A 86 8.14 -5.92 10.33
C ILE A 86 8.49 -4.82 11.34
N SER A 87 8.98 -5.17 12.53
CA SER A 87 9.41 -4.20 13.54
C SER A 87 10.61 -3.36 13.06
N LEU A 88 11.43 -3.91 12.16
CA LEU A 88 12.58 -3.22 11.54
C LEU A 88 12.14 -2.00 10.72
N LEU A 89 10.93 -2.05 10.15
CA LEU A 89 10.30 -0.87 9.56
C LEU A 89 9.74 -0.04 10.71
N GLY A 90 10.33 1.11 11.02
CA GLY A 90 9.85 1.98 12.09
C GLY A 90 8.33 2.23 12.02
N ALA A 91 7.68 2.49 13.15
CA ALA A 91 6.21 2.54 13.25
C ALA A 91 5.54 3.54 12.28
N THR A 92 6.26 4.60 11.90
CA THR A 92 5.80 5.63 10.96
C THR A 92 6.29 5.42 9.52
N ASN A 93 6.95 4.29 9.22
CA ASN A 93 7.44 4.02 7.86
C ASN A 93 6.24 3.82 6.91
N PRO A 94 6.18 4.55 5.78
CA PRO A 94 5.04 4.53 4.87
C PRO A 94 4.80 3.18 4.18
N VAL A 95 5.82 2.31 4.05
CA VAL A 95 5.65 0.99 3.41
C VAL A 95 5.24 -0.11 4.38
N ARG A 96 5.29 0.14 5.68
CA ARG A 96 4.93 -0.85 6.71
C ARG A 96 3.52 -1.45 6.51
N PRO A 97 2.47 -0.68 6.18
CA PRO A 97 1.14 -1.26 5.92
C PRO A 97 1.11 -2.20 4.71
N ALA A 98 1.84 -1.88 3.64
CA ALA A 98 1.92 -2.72 2.46
C ALA A 98 2.66 -4.03 2.77
N VAL A 99 3.75 -3.97 3.54
CA VAL A 99 4.46 -5.17 4.00
C VAL A 99 3.56 -6.05 4.89
N ALA A 100 2.81 -5.45 5.81
CA ALA A 100 1.85 -6.18 6.65
C ALA A 100 0.77 -6.87 5.83
N PHE A 101 0.26 -6.20 4.78
CA PHE A 101 -0.69 -6.79 3.85
C PHE A 101 -0.12 -8.04 3.17
N ILE A 102 1.10 -7.95 2.62
CA ILE A 102 1.76 -9.07 1.96
C ILE A 102 1.97 -10.23 2.95
N GLN A 103 2.47 -9.94 4.16
CA GLN A 103 2.64 -10.94 5.22
C GLN A 103 1.35 -11.67 5.56
N SER A 104 0.25 -10.92 5.73
CA SER A 104 -1.06 -11.48 6.04
C SER A 104 -1.57 -12.34 4.88
N ALA A 105 -1.47 -11.86 3.64
CA ALA A 105 -1.89 -12.57 2.44
C ALA A 105 -1.12 -13.88 2.25
N THR A 106 0.20 -13.85 2.44
CA THR A 106 1.05 -15.03 2.34
C THR A 106 0.77 -16.04 3.45
N SER A 107 0.59 -15.58 4.70
CA SER A 107 0.34 -16.47 5.84
C SER A 107 -1.05 -17.12 5.80
N ALA A 108 -2.03 -16.44 5.21
CA ALA A 108 -3.39 -16.97 5.06
C ALA A 108 -3.53 -17.93 3.87
N SER A 109 -2.56 -17.92 2.93
CA SER A 109 -2.62 -18.75 1.73
C SER A 109 -2.15 -20.18 2.03
N PRO A 110 -2.94 -21.22 1.72
CA PRO A 110 -2.54 -22.62 1.89
C PRO A 110 -1.53 -23.08 0.83
N VAL A 111 -1.33 -22.29 -0.22
CA VAL A 111 -0.41 -22.55 -1.34
C VAL A 111 0.52 -21.34 -1.49
N GLU A 112 1.65 -21.51 -2.17
CA GLU A 112 2.51 -20.39 -2.53
C GLU A 112 1.73 -19.30 -3.26
N LEU A 113 1.68 -18.12 -2.64
CA LEU A 113 1.06 -16.95 -3.21
C LEU A 113 1.91 -16.41 -4.37
N THR A 114 1.32 -16.30 -5.55
CA THR A 114 1.96 -15.71 -6.73
C THR A 114 1.79 -14.18 -6.73
N THR A 115 2.63 -13.48 -7.47
CA THR A 115 2.51 -12.03 -7.71
C THR A 115 1.10 -11.66 -8.22
N ALA A 116 0.58 -12.41 -9.19
CA ALA A 116 -0.75 -12.16 -9.76
C ALA A 116 -1.87 -12.35 -8.73
N ALA A 117 -1.79 -13.38 -7.88
CA ALA A 117 -2.76 -13.61 -6.82
C ALA A 117 -2.72 -12.51 -5.75
N LEU A 118 -1.53 -12.01 -5.41
CA LEU A 118 -1.36 -10.91 -4.47
C LEU A 118 -1.92 -9.58 -5.03
N ILE A 119 -1.71 -9.30 -6.32
CA ILE A 119 -2.31 -8.15 -7.01
C ILE A 119 -3.83 -8.27 -7.02
N GLU A 120 -4.37 -9.45 -7.30
CA GLU A 120 -5.82 -9.69 -7.29
C GLU A 120 -6.42 -9.42 -5.91
N GLN A 121 -5.78 -9.89 -4.84
CA GLN A 121 -6.22 -9.62 -3.47
C GLN A 121 -6.14 -8.13 -3.09
N ALA A 122 -5.24 -7.37 -3.71
CA ALA A 122 -5.08 -5.95 -3.46
C ALA A 122 -6.11 -5.08 -4.19
N ARG A 123 -6.88 -5.61 -5.16
CA ARG A 123 -7.90 -4.85 -5.87
C ARG A 123 -8.95 -4.28 -4.92
N GLY A 124 -9.32 -3.02 -5.13
CA GLY A 124 -10.27 -2.29 -4.28
C GLY A 124 -9.72 -1.90 -2.91
N THR A 125 -8.44 -2.19 -2.61
CA THR A 125 -7.75 -1.73 -1.40
C THR A 125 -6.94 -0.47 -1.69
N SER A 126 -6.38 0.16 -0.65
CA SER A 126 -5.44 1.28 -0.82
C SER A 126 -4.11 0.90 -1.47
N PHE A 127 -3.84 -0.40 -1.69
CA PHE A 127 -2.58 -0.90 -2.25
C PHE A 127 -2.64 -1.20 -3.75
N GLU A 128 -3.82 -1.19 -4.38
CA GLU A 128 -4.02 -1.56 -5.79
C GLU A 128 -3.05 -0.81 -6.72
N THR A 129 -3.11 0.53 -6.71
CA THR A 129 -2.25 1.35 -7.57
C THR A 129 -0.76 1.15 -7.29
N LEU A 130 -0.38 0.98 -6.02
CA LEU A 130 1.02 0.75 -5.65
C LEU A 130 1.51 -0.58 -6.22
N PHE A 131 0.74 -1.64 -6.07
CA PHE A 131 1.14 -2.97 -6.53
C PHE A 131 1.14 -3.08 -8.06
N ASP A 132 0.21 -2.41 -8.74
CA ASP A 132 0.24 -2.32 -10.21
C ASP A 132 1.50 -1.60 -10.72
N GLU A 133 1.88 -0.48 -10.08
CA GLU A 133 3.11 0.24 -10.42
C GLU A 133 4.36 -0.64 -10.20
N LEU A 134 4.43 -1.34 -9.07
CA LEU A 134 5.56 -2.22 -8.76
C LEU A 134 5.60 -3.46 -9.65
N ALA A 135 4.44 -4.01 -10.02
CA ALA A 135 4.32 -5.13 -10.94
C ALA A 135 4.90 -4.80 -12.32
N ALA A 136 4.66 -3.58 -12.80
CA ALA A 136 5.26 -3.08 -14.04
C ALA A 136 6.80 -2.95 -13.93
N GLU A 137 7.34 -2.64 -12.75
CA GLU A 137 8.80 -2.51 -12.53
C GLU A 137 9.53 -3.85 -12.43
N ILE A 138 8.83 -4.91 -12.03
CA ILE A 138 9.36 -6.28 -11.98
C ILE A 138 9.00 -7.08 -13.23
N PHE A 139 8.26 -6.48 -14.17
CA PHE A 139 7.90 -7.10 -15.44
C PHE A 139 9.18 -7.29 -16.28
N GLY A 140 9.72 -8.51 -16.26
CA GLY A 140 11.02 -8.86 -16.87
C GLY A 140 12.12 -9.21 -15.87
N TRP A 141 11.81 -9.31 -14.58
CA TRP A 141 12.67 -10.04 -13.66
C TRP A 141 12.57 -11.53 -14.01
N ASP A 142 13.68 -12.12 -14.40
CA ASP A 142 13.77 -13.56 -14.63
C ASP A 142 13.89 -14.31 -13.30
N ASP A 143 13.59 -15.61 -13.31
CA ASP A 143 13.71 -16.48 -12.14
C ASP A 143 15.15 -16.55 -11.58
N ASP A 144 16.15 -16.23 -12.41
CA ASP A 144 17.57 -16.14 -12.03
C ASP A 144 17.89 -14.87 -11.23
N TYR A 145 16.96 -13.92 -11.12
CA TYR A 145 17.15 -12.74 -10.29
C TYR A 145 17.17 -13.16 -8.81
N ASP A 146 18.33 -12.98 -8.16
CA ASP A 146 18.52 -13.38 -6.76
C ASP A 146 17.86 -12.41 -5.77
N VAL A 147 16.53 -12.50 -5.71
CA VAL A 147 15.70 -11.75 -4.77
C VAL A 147 16.04 -12.07 -3.32
N ASN A 148 16.57 -13.27 -3.02
CA ASN A 148 16.94 -13.63 -1.66
C ASN A 148 18.15 -12.81 -1.21
N ALA A 149 19.17 -12.70 -2.06
CA ALA A 149 20.33 -11.86 -1.80
C ALA A 149 19.95 -10.38 -1.70
N GLU A 150 19.08 -9.89 -2.59
CA GLU A 150 18.59 -8.51 -2.51
C GLU A 150 17.89 -8.23 -1.18
N LEU A 151 16.93 -9.08 -0.80
CA LEU A 151 16.19 -8.93 0.45
C LEU A 151 17.11 -9.00 1.67
N THR A 152 18.06 -9.92 1.68
CA THR A 152 19.05 -10.04 2.76
C THR A 152 19.83 -8.73 2.92
N GLY A 153 20.32 -8.16 1.82
CA GLY A 153 21.02 -6.88 1.83
C GLY A 153 20.16 -5.71 2.32
N LEU A 154 18.86 -5.71 1.97
CA LEU A 154 17.90 -4.70 2.43
C LEU A 154 17.60 -4.84 3.93
N VAL A 155 17.40 -6.05 4.44
CA VAL A 155 17.19 -6.33 5.88
C VAL A 155 18.40 -5.88 6.68
N GLU A 156 19.61 -6.17 6.22
CA GLU A 156 20.84 -5.72 6.88
C GLU A 156 20.97 -4.19 6.90
N LYS A 157 20.52 -3.49 5.84
CA LYS A 157 20.42 -2.02 5.83
C LYS A 157 19.40 -1.50 6.83
N LEU A 158 18.25 -2.15 6.98
CA LEU A 158 17.21 -1.78 7.94
C LEU A 158 17.69 -1.93 9.38
N LYS A 159 18.34 -3.06 9.72
CA LYS A 159 18.94 -3.31 11.04
C LYS A 159 19.95 -2.22 11.41
N ARG A 160 20.92 -1.93 10.53
CA ARG A 160 21.89 -0.84 10.73
C ARG A 160 21.20 0.52 10.90
N GLY A 161 20.13 0.76 10.16
CA GLY A 161 19.32 1.98 10.27
C GLY A 161 18.68 2.13 11.66
N GLN A 162 18.10 1.07 12.19
CA GLN A 162 17.54 1.03 13.54
C GLN A 162 18.61 1.23 14.62
N GLU A 163 19.73 0.50 14.55
CA GLU A 163 20.85 0.63 15.49
C GLU A 163 21.38 2.07 15.52
N ASN A 164 21.56 2.69 14.35
CA ASN A 164 21.99 4.07 14.24
C ASN A 164 20.94 5.07 14.76
N ALA A 165 19.64 4.76 14.61
CA ALA A 165 18.57 5.60 15.17
C ALA A 165 18.53 5.50 16.70
N ALA A 166 18.62 4.29 17.26
CA ALA A 166 18.70 4.06 18.70
C ALA A 166 19.94 4.74 19.32
N PHE A 167 21.10 4.62 18.65
CA PHE A 167 22.32 5.30 19.08
C PHE A 167 22.17 6.83 19.06
N ARG A 168 21.57 7.40 18.00
CA ARG A 168 21.30 8.85 17.92
C ARG A 168 20.37 9.32 19.02
N GLU A 169 19.37 8.52 19.36
CA GLU A 169 18.44 8.84 20.45
C GLU A 169 19.18 8.85 21.79
N ILE A 170 19.98 7.82 22.09
CA ILE A 170 20.82 7.78 23.30
C ILE A 170 21.75 9.00 23.40
N VAL A 171 22.37 9.41 22.28
CA VAL A 171 23.25 10.60 22.24
C VAL A 171 22.48 11.91 22.44
N ARG A 172 21.18 11.95 22.09
CA ARG A 172 20.31 13.12 22.20
C ARG A 172 19.63 13.23 23.57
N SER A 173 19.22 12.12 24.19
CA SER A 173 18.40 12.10 25.41
C SER A 173 19.12 11.55 26.66
N GLY A 174 20.29 10.94 26.54
CA GLY A 174 21.00 10.33 27.67
C GLY A 174 21.94 11.27 28.45
N PRO A 175 21.96 11.22 29.81
CA PRO A 175 23.09 11.68 30.61
C PRO A 175 24.35 10.87 30.24
N VAL A 176 25.50 11.53 30.19
CA VAL A 176 26.79 10.98 29.71
C VAL A 176 27.30 9.78 30.53
N ASP A 177 26.66 9.43 31.65
CA ASP A 177 27.17 8.49 32.65
C ASP A 177 26.91 7.00 32.35
N ASP A 178 25.90 6.66 31.52
CA ASP A 178 25.56 5.25 31.17
C ASP A 178 26.19 4.75 29.86
N LEU A 179 27.01 5.56 29.21
CA LEU A 179 27.67 5.20 27.96
C LEU A 179 28.96 4.42 28.23
N SER A 180 29.16 3.27 27.58
CA SER A 180 30.45 2.58 27.58
C SER A 180 31.56 3.48 27.00
N ALA A 181 32.83 3.17 27.29
CA ALA A 181 33.96 3.95 26.77
C ALA A 181 33.95 4.03 25.22
N GLU A 182 33.53 2.96 24.53
CA GLU A 182 33.36 2.96 23.08
C GLU A 182 32.18 3.82 22.61
N GLN A 183 31.05 3.78 23.32
CA GLN A 183 29.87 4.58 22.99
C GLN A 183 30.13 6.08 23.19
N ARG A 184 30.89 6.47 24.23
CA ARG A 184 31.32 7.86 24.45
C ARG A 184 32.22 8.34 23.33
N LYS A 185 33.20 7.53 22.89
CA LYS A 185 34.11 7.90 21.79
C LYS A 185 33.35 8.10 20.49
N ARG A 186 32.42 7.19 20.15
CA ARG A 186 31.57 7.28 18.95
C ARG A 186 30.58 8.45 18.99
N ALA A 187 30.03 8.75 20.18
CA ALA A 187 29.16 9.91 20.39
C ALA A 187 29.93 11.24 20.31
N GLN A 188 31.17 11.26 20.82
CA GLN A 188 32.07 12.41 20.75
C GLN A 188 32.54 12.66 19.32
N GLU A 189 32.84 11.61 18.54
CA GLU A 189 33.10 11.70 17.10
C GLU A 189 31.89 12.24 16.32
N TYR A 190 30.68 11.73 16.60
CA TYR A 190 29.45 12.25 16.01
C TYR A 190 29.15 13.71 16.39
N ARG A 191 29.47 14.11 17.63
CA ARG A 191 29.28 15.50 18.12
C ARG A 191 30.38 16.45 17.61
N ARG A 192 31.59 15.95 17.33
CA ARG A 192 32.70 16.71 16.70
C ARG A 192 32.53 16.85 15.18
N GLY A 193 31.91 15.87 14.52
CA GLY A 193 31.62 15.87 13.08
C GLY A 193 30.16 16.18 12.77
N GLY A 194 29.70 17.41 13.03
CA GLY A 194 28.33 17.89 12.76
C GLY A 194 27.80 17.51 11.35
N PRO A 195 26.47 17.59 11.14
CA PRO A 195 25.73 16.89 10.07
C PRO A 195 26.24 17.32 8.69
N GLY A 196 27.20 16.59 8.15
CA GLY A 196 27.96 16.97 6.97
C GLY A 196 28.83 15.81 6.52
N GLY A 197 28.16 14.70 6.19
CA GLY A 197 28.79 13.50 5.63
C GLY A 197 27.78 12.84 4.71
N ASP A 198 27.39 13.57 3.67
CA ASP A 198 26.68 13.06 2.51
C ASP A 198 27.52 11.94 1.88
N ALA A 199 27.24 10.69 2.25
CA ALA A 199 27.58 9.54 1.43
C ALA A 199 26.36 9.24 0.56
N ARG A 200 26.15 10.11 -0.43
CA ARG A 200 25.77 9.67 -1.77
C ARG A 200 26.81 8.64 -2.20
N GLU A 201 26.51 7.37 -2.02
CA GLU A 201 27.14 6.33 -2.81
C GLU A 201 26.07 5.74 -3.73
N THR A 202 26.35 6.00 -5.01
CA THR A 202 25.79 5.51 -6.26
C THR A 202 25.48 4.03 -6.26
#